data_AF-A0A2T7A7W1-F1
#
_entry.id   AF-A0A2T7A7W1-F1
#
_cell.length_a   1.000
_cell.length_b   1.000
_cell.length_c   1.000
_cell.angle_alpha   90.00
_cell.angle_beta   90.00
_cell.angle_gamma   90.00
#
_symmetry.space_group_name_H-M   'P 1'
#
loop_
_entity.id
_entity.type
_entity.pdbx_description
1 polymer ?
#
loop_
_entity_poly.entity_id
_entity_poly.type
_entity_poly.pdbx_seq_one_letter_code
_entity_poly.pdbx_strand_id
1 'polypeptide(L)'
;MKFLKNGRVAIITRGRYAGKKVVIVKVMDDGSKAHPFGHALVAGMERYPAKVTRSMSKKRAAKRSKVKPFIKIVNYNHLMPTRYTIELETLKGVISQDTFKEPSQREEAKKTIKKAFEERYQTGKNKWFFTPLRF
;
A
#
# COMPACT_ATOMS: atom_id res chain seq x y z
N MET A 1 2.30 2.69 -24.53
CA MET A 1 3.07 3.03 -23.31
C MET A 1 2.38 2.41 -22.09
N LYS A 2 3.07 1.57 -21.29
CA LYS A 2 2.46 0.86 -20.15
C LYS A 2 2.39 1.75 -18.90
N PHE A 3 1.19 1.96 -18.36
CA PHE A 3 0.95 2.91 -17.26
C PHE A 3 1.03 2.27 -15.87
N LEU A 4 0.74 0.97 -15.77
CA LEU A 4 0.99 0.18 -14.56
C LEU A 4 2.50 -0.08 -14.45
N LYS A 5 3.12 0.56 -13.46
CA LYS A 5 4.56 0.48 -13.18
C LYS A 5 4.77 0.42 -11.68
N ASN A 6 5.92 -0.08 -11.26
CA ASN A 6 6.32 -0.03 -9.85
C ASN A 6 6.30 1.43 -9.37
N GLY A 7 5.83 1.65 -8.14
CA GLY A 7 5.67 2.99 -7.55
C GLY A 7 4.40 3.73 -7.99
N ARG A 8 3.60 3.21 -8.93
CA ARG A 8 2.29 3.80 -9.24
C ARG A 8 1.28 3.55 -8.13
N VAL A 9 0.46 4.56 -7.87
CA VAL A 9 -0.64 4.45 -6.91
C VAL A 9 -1.91 4.03 -7.65
N ALA A 10 -2.63 3.08 -7.07
CA ALA A 10 -3.91 2.61 -7.56
C ALA A 10 -4.93 2.54 -6.41
N ILE A 11 -6.21 2.43 -6.77
CA ILE A 11 -7.31 2.17 -5.83
C ILE A 11 -7.83 0.76 -6.11
N ILE A 12 -8.05 -0.03 -5.07
CA ILE A 12 -8.68 -1.35 -5.22
C ILE A 12 -10.19 -1.16 -5.44
N THR A 13 -10.74 -1.79 -6.47
CA THR A 13 -12.18 -1.70 -6.80
C THR A 13 -13.01 -2.85 -6.24
N ARG A 14 -12.41 -4.02 -5.93
CA ARG A 14 -13.13 -5.22 -5.47
C ARG A 14 -12.51 -5.93 -4.26
N GLY A 15 -13.34 -6.64 -3.51
CA GLY A 15 -12.95 -7.47 -2.36
C GLY A 15 -12.80 -6.69 -1.04
N ARG A 16 -12.28 -7.36 0.01
CA ARG A 16 -12.17 -6.81 1.39
C ARG A 16 -11.50 -5.43 1.48
N TYR A 17 -10.58 -5.11 0.57
CA TYR A 17 -9.84 -3.86 0.57
C TYR A 17 -10.33 -2.86 -0.50
N ALA A 18 -11.57 -3.02 -1.00
CA ALA A 18 -12.16 -2.05 -1.91
C ALA A 18 -12.15 -0.62 -1.34
N GLY A 19 -11.91 0.36 -2.20
CA GLY A 19 -11.75 1.77 -1.82
C GLY A 19 -10.44 2.11 -1.10
N LYS A 20 -9.55 1.13 -0.88
CA LYS A 20 -8.23 1.38 -0.28
C LYS A 20 -7.21 1.74 -1.35
N LYS A 21 -6.38 2.73 -1.04
CA LYS A 21 -5.26 3.19 -1.85
C LYS A 21 -4.09 2.25 -1.64
N VAL A 22 -3.44 1.91 -2.73
CA VAL A 22 -2.30 0.99 -2.76
C VAL A 22 -1.19 1.54 -3.64
N VAL A 23 0.04 1.17 -3.33
CA VAL A 23 1.19 1.33 -4.21
C VAL A 23 1.51 -0.02 -4.84
N ILE A 24 1.76 -0.02 -6.14
CA ILE A 24 2.22 -1.19 -6.88
C ILE A 24 3.70 -1.36 -6.59
N VAL A 25 4.07 -2.47 -5.93
CA VAL A 25 5.46 -2.77 -5.58
C VAL A 25 6.13 -3.56 -6.70
N LYS A 26 5.42 -4.55 -7.24
CA LYS A 26 5.88 -5.37 -8.36
C LYS A 26 4.74 -5.66 -9.33
N VAL A 27 4.98 -5.37 -10.60
CA VAL A 27 4.12 -5.71 -11.73
C VAL A 27 4.48 -7.13 -12.21
N MET A 28 3.48 -7.98 -12.40
CA MET A 28 3.59 -9.35 -12.96
C MET A 28 2.64 -9.46 -14.15
N ASP A 29 3.16 -9.19 -15.34
CA ASP A 29 2.35 -9.06 -16.55
C ASP A 29 2.02 -10.41 -17.17
N ASP A 30 2.99 -11.31 -17.22
CA ASP A 30 2.88 -12.63 -17.84
C ASP A 30 2.20 -13.68 -16.95
N GLY A 31 1.70 -13.25 -15.78
CA GLY A 31 1.10 -14.12 -14.79
C GLY A 31 2.12 -14.99 -14.04
N SER A 32 1.61 -15.96 -13.29
CA SER A 32 2.39 -16.98 -12.57
C SER A 32 1.64 -18.30 -12.57
N LYS A 33 2.31 -19.39 -12.18
CA LYS A 33 1.67 -20.72 -12.06
C LYS A 33 0.43 -20.70 -11.16
N ALA A 34 0.45 -19.92 -10.08
CA ALA A 34 -0.68 -19.78 -9.16
C ALA A 34 -1.75 -18.79 -9.64
N HIS A 35 -1.37 -17.82 -10.47
CA HIS A 35 -2.24 -16.76 -10.97
C HIS A 35 -1.97 -16.54 -12.46
N PRO A 36 -2.67 -17.25 -13.37
CA PRO A 36 -2.41 -17.25 -14.81
C PRO A 36 -2.91 -15.98 -15.53
N PHE A 37 -2.98 -14.85 -14.82
CA PHE A 37 -3.47 -13.56 -15.31
C PHE A 37 -2.55 -12.43 -14.84
N GLY A 38 -2.56 -11.30 -15.56
CA GLY A 38 -1.82 -10.09 -15.18
C GLY A 38 -2.23 -9.57 -13.80
N HIS A 39 -1.26 -9.45 -12.90
CA HIS A 39 -1.49 -9.05 -11.52
C HIS A 39 -0.37 -8.17 -10.96
N ALA A 40 -0.65 -7.46 -9.87
CA ALA A 40 0.33 -6.70 -9.12
C ALA A 40 0.44 -7.23 -7.70
N LEU A 41 1.65 -7.18 -7.18
CA LEU A 41 1.90 -7.23 -5.74
C LEU A 41 1.79 -5.80 -5.23
N VAL A 42 0.84 -5.58 -4.34
CA VAL A 42 0.50 -4.26 -3.83
C VAL A 42 0.69 -4.16 -2.32
N ALA A 43 1.12 -2.98 -1.88
CA ALA A 43 1.14 -2.58 -0.48
C ALA A 43 0.13 -1.45 -0.27
N GLY A 44 -0.71 -1.56 0.75
CA GLY A 44 -1.78 -0.60 1.01
C GLY A 44 -2.01 -0.31 2.48
N MET A 45 -2.93 0.60 2.75
CA MET A 45 -3.36 0.95 4.11
C MET A 45 -4.78 0.46 4.36
N GLU A 46 -4.92 -0.47 5.32
CA GLU A 46 -6.23 -0.93 5.78
C GLU A 46 -6.85 0.15 6.68
N ARG A 47 -6.02 0.65 7.62
CA ARG A 47 -6.34 1.76 8.52
C ARG A 47 -5.41 2.93 8.21
N TYR A 48 -6.01 4.02 7.74
CA TYR A 48 -5.34 5.28 7.46
C TYR A 48 -4.99 6.02 8.77
N PRO A 49 -3.96 6.88 8.74
CA PRO A 49 -3.75 7.83 9.83
C PRO A 49 -4.92 8.81 9.90
N ALA A 50 -5.26 9.22 11.11
CA ALA A 50 -6.36 10.15 11.33
C ALA A 50 -5.84 11.59 11.44
N LYS A 51 -6.67 12.58 11.07
CA LYS A 51 -6.31 14.01 11.16
C LYS A 51 -5.81 14.36 12.56
N VAL A 52 -4.64 15.01 12.61
CA VAL A 52 -4.01 15.54 13.82
C VAL A 52 -4.24 17.06 13.86
N THR A 53 -4.59 17.59 15.03
CA THR A 53 -4.80 19.04 15.26
C THR A 53 -3.82 19.55 16.30
N ARG A 54 -3.56 20.86 16.29
CA ARG A 54 -2.60 21.52 17.21
C ARG A 54 -2.93 21.32 18.69
N SER A 55 -4.21 21.17 19.03
CA SER A 55 -4.69 20.99 20.42
C SER A 55 -4.43 19.59 20.99
N MET A 56 -3.97 18.63 20.19
CA MET A 56 -3.76 17.26 20.66
C MET A 56 -2.45 17.12 21.44
N SER A 57 -2.49 16.34 22.53
CA SER A 57 -1.28 15.93 23.24
C SER A 57 -0.39 15.05 22.35
N LYS A 58 0.92 15.07 22.60
CA LYS A 58 1.92 14.26 21.86
C LYS A 58 1.55 12.78 21.78
N LYS A 59 1.04 12.20 22.89
CA LYS A 59 0.57 10.80 22.96
C LYS A 59 -0.62 10.54 22.04
N ARG A 60 -1.60 11.46 21.99
CA ARG A 60 -2.78 11.33 21.12
C ARG A 60 -2.42 11.51 19.65
N ALA A 61 -1.55 12.47 19.34
CA ALA A 61 -1.01 12.67 18.00
C ALA A 61 -0.28 11.42 17.49
N ALA A 62 0.63 10.85 18.29
CA ALA A 62 1.35 9.63 17.94
C ALA A 62 0.41 8.44 17.68
N LYS A 63 -0.62 8.25 18.50
CA LYS A 63 -1.62 7.17 18.28
C LYS A 63 -2.41 7.34 16.99
N ARG A 64 -2.73 8.59 16.60
CA ARG A 64 -3.50 8.90 15.38
C ARG A 64 -2.67 8.82 14.10
N SER A 65 -1.36 9.03 14.19
CA SER A 65 -0.43 8.87 13.07
C SER A 65 -0.11 7.42 12.74
N LYS A 66 -0.51 6.45 13.58
CA LYS A 66 -0.27 5.02 13.33
C LYS A 66 -1.06 4.51 12.13
N VAL A 67 -0.42 3.65 11.35
CA VAL A 67 -0.99 3.03 10.15
C VAL A 67 -1.10 1.52 10.34
N LYS A 68 -2.16 0.90 9.80
CA LYS A 68 -2.24 -0.56 9.65
C LYS A 68 -2.08 -0.91 8.16
N PRO A 69 -0.92 -1.42 7.73
CA PRO A 69 -0.73 -1.79 6.34
C PRO A 69 -1.31 -3.18 6.03
N PHE A 70 -1.49 -3.45 4.74
CA PHE A 70 -1.73 -4.79 4.21
C PHE A 70 -0.89 -4.99 2.94
N ILE A 71 -0.64 -6.26 2.63
CA ILE A 71 -0.03 -6.69 1.37
C ILE A 71 -1.00 -7.64 0.67
N LYS A 72 -1.06 -7.57 -0.66
CA LYS A 72 -1.95 -8.44 -1.43
C LYS A 72 -1.47 -8.64 -2.87
N ILE A 73 -1.81 -9.79 -3.44
CA ILE A 73 -1.75 -10.02 -4.88
C ILE A 73 -3.11 -9.64 -5.47
N VAL A 74 -3.14 -8.75 -6.45
CA VAL A 74 -4.37 -8.20 -7.02
C VAL A 74 -4.32 -8.23 -8.54
N ASN A 75 -5.35 -8.80 -9.17
CA ASN A 75 -5.56 -8.75 -10.62
C ASN A 75 -5.69 -7.29 -11.09
N TYR A 76 -5.14 -6.94 -12.25
CA TYR A 76 -5.24 -5.58 -12.81
C TYR A 76 -6.67 -5.08 -13.00
N ASN A 77 -7.62 -5.96 -13.32
CA ASN A 77 -9.03 -5.59 -13.44
C ASN A 77 -9.65 -5.10 -12.13
N HIS A 78 -9.03 -5.42 -10.99
CA HIS A 78 -9.45 -4.99 -9.66
C HIS A 78 -8.68 -3.75 -9.16
N LEU A 79 -7.91 -3.11 -10.04
CA LEU A 79 -7.16 -1.90 -9.76
C LEU A 79 -7.64 -0.77 -10.68
N MET A 80 -8.02 0.35 -10.08
CA MET A 80 -8.18 1.61 -10.78
C MET A 80 -6.84 2.37 -10.70
N PRO A 81 -6.07 2.49 -11.79
CA PRO A 81 -4.82 3.24 -11.78
C PRO A 81 -5.10 4.73 -11.55
N THR A 82 -4.17 5.41 -10.87
CA THR A 82 -4.26 6.86 -10.64
C THR A 82 -3.04 7.58 -11.19
N ARG A 83 -3.16 8.90 -11.36
CA ARG A 83 -2.04 9.75 -11.79
C ARG A 83 -0.89 9.81 -10.78
N TYR A 84 -1.14 9.48 -9.51
CA TYR A 84 -0.18 9.64 -8.44
C TYR A 84 0.92 8.56 -8.46
N THR A 85 2.11 8.95 -8.04
CA THR A 85 3.27 8.08 -7.85
C THR A 85 3.80 8.22 -6.43
N ILE A 86 4.38 7.14 -5.94
CA ILE A 86 5.07 7.05 -4.66
C ILE A 86 6.37 6.31 -4.92
N GLU A 87 7.47 7.05 -4.92
CA GLU A 87 8.80 6.46 -4.82
C GLU A 87 9.11 6.17 -3.35
N LEU A 88 9.05 4.88 -3.04
CA LEU A 88 9.52 4.31 -1.80
C LEU A 88 10.54 3.24 -2.17
N GLU A 89 11.82 3.63 -2.26
CA GLU A 89 12.92 2.69 -2.50
C GLU A 89 12.92 1.58 -1.43
N THR A 90 12.55 1.92 -0.20
CA THR A 90 12.42 1.00 0.93
C THR A 90 11.37 -0.09 0.74
N LEU A 91 10.45 0.03 -0.21
CA LEU A 91 9.47 -1.01 -0.52
C LEU A 91 9.92 -1.96 -1.62
N LYS A 92 10.98 -1.61 -2.36
CA LYS A 92 11.51 -2.45 -3.43
C LYS A 92 12.12 -3.71 -2.80
N GLY A 93 11.67 -4.88 -3.23
CA GLY A 93 12.18 -6.18 -2.75
C GLY A 93 11.58 -6.67 -1.42
N VAL A 94 10.84 -5.84 -0.67
CA VAL A 94 10.18 -6.27 0.58
C VAL A 94 9.08 -7.30 0.34
N ILE A 95 8.43 -7.24 -0.82
CA ILE A 95 7.35 -8.15 -1.20
C ILE A 95 7.77 -8.93 -2.46
N SER A 96 7.85 -10.25 -2.32
CA SER A 96 8.00 -11.20 -3.41
C SER A 96 6.79 -12.15 -3.45
N GLN A 97 6.76 -13.08 -4.42
CA GLN A 97 5.72 -14.12 -4.44
C GLN A 97 5.88 -15.08 -3.26
N ASP A 98 7.11 -15.35 -2.83
CA ASP A 98 7.40 -16.25 -1.70
C ASP A 98 6.92 -15.67 -0.37
N THR A 99 6.96 -14.34 -0.21
CA THR A 99 6.39 -13.64 0.95
C THR A 99 4.94 -14.04 1.23
N PHE A 100 4.19 -14.47 0.21
CA PHE A 100 2.81 -14.90 0.38
C PHE A 100 2.65 -16.38 0.73
N LYS A 101 3.69 -17.21 0.70
CA LYS A 101 3.57 -18.63 1.07
C LYS A 101 3.48 -18.79 2.58
N GLU A 102 4.39 -18.13 3.32
CA GLU A 102 4.50 -18.27 4.77
C GLU A 102 3.84 -17.11 5.54
N PRO A 103 3.01 -17.38 6.56
CA PRO A 103 2.39 -16.34 7.39
C PRO A 103 3.41 -15.45 8.11
N SER A 104 4.52 -16.00 8.59
CA SER A 104 5.60 -15.28 9.28
C SER A 104 6.21 -14.18 8.40
N GLN A 105 6.52 -14.52 7.14
CA GLN A 105 7.07 -13.58 6.16
C GLN A 105 6.08 -12.46 5.84
N ARG A 106 4.77 -12.75 5.80
CA ARG A 106 3.73 -11.72 5.62
C ARG A 106 3.71 -10.74 6.78
N GLU A 107 3.95 -11.19 8.00
CA GLU A 107 3.99 -10.33 9.18
C GLU A 107 5.24 -9.44 9.19
N GLU A 108 6.40 -9.98 8.84
CA GLU A 108 7.65 -9.23 8.71
C GLU A 108 7.56 -8.15 7.64
N ALA A 109 7.07 -8.50 6.45
CA ALA A 109 6.84 -7.53 5.38
C ALA A 109 5.92 -6.39 5.82
N LYS A 110 4.82 -6.71 6.54
CA LYS A 110 3.92 -5.67 7.09
C LYS A 110 4.61 -4.78 8.11
N LYS A 111 5.52 -5.29 8.95
CA LYS A 111 6.29 -4.47 9.91
C LYS A 111 7.19 -3.47 9.17
N THR A 112 7.88 -3.90 8.12
CA THR A 112 8.74 -3.04 7.30
C THR A 112 7.92 -1.96 6.57
N ILE A 113 6.81 -2.35 5.94
CA ILE A 113 5.90 -1.42 5.23
C ILE A 113 5.31 -0.40 6.20
N LYS A 114 4.94 -0.83 7.41
CA LYS A 114 4.39 0.05 8.44
C LYS A 114 5.37 1.18 8.76
N LYS A 115 6.64 0.85 9.03
CA LYS A 115 7.68 1.84 9.34
C LYS A 115 7.84 2.83 8.19
N ALA A 116 7.98 2.34 6.96
CA ALA A 116 8.14 3.19 5.78
C ALA A 116 6.94 4.14 5.55
N PHE A 117 5.71 3.65 5.75
CA PHE A 117 4.51 4.49 5.64
C PHE A 117 4.39 5.53 6.76
N GLU A 118 4.71 5.15 7.99
CA GLU A 118 4.65 6.08 9.14
C GLU A 118 5.73 7.18 9.02
N GLU A 119 6.96 6.84 8.62
CA GLU A 119 8.02 7.80 8.34
C GLU A 119 7.61 8.78 7.23
N ARG A 120 7.11 8.26 6.10
CA ARG A 120 6.70 9.11 4.98
C ARG A 120 5.52 10.00 5.34
N TYR A 121 4.58 9.53 6.14
CA TYR A 121 3.47 10.36 6.64
C TYR A 121 3.98 11.53 7.51
N GLN A 122 4.99 11.29 8.36
CA GLN A 122 5.58 12.34 9.20
C GLN A 122 6.26 13.44 8.38
N THR A 123 6.83 13.11 7.21
CA THR A 123 7.40 14.13 6.29
C THR A 123 6.34 15.03 5.63
N GLY A 124 5.05 14.72 5.76
CA GLY A 124 3.96 15.46 5.12
C GLY A 124 3.82 15.24 3.61
N LYS A 125 4.64 14.35 3.01
CA LYS A 125 4.58 14.01 1.59
C LYS A 125 3.38 13.12 1.26
N ASN A 126 2.91 13.19 0.01
CA ASN A 126 1.85 12.33 -0.54
C ASN A 126 0.56 12.34 0.31
N LYS A 127 0.14 13.53 0.77
CA LYS A 127 -1.07 13.76 1.57
C LYS A 127 -2.31 13.05 1.04
N TRP A 128 -2.49 13.01 -0.28
CA TRP A 128 -3.61 12.30 -0.90
C TRP A 128 -3.59 10.81 -0.61
N PHE A 129 -2.44 10.14 -0.62
CA PHE A 129 -2.33 8.70 -0.34
C PHE A 129 -2.74 8.37 1.09
N PHE A 130 -2.32 9.19 2.06
CA PHE A 130 -2.61 8.99 3.48
C PHE A 130 -4.00 9.47 3.92
N THR A 131 -4.74 10.14 3.05
CA THR A 131 -6.12 10.56 3.32
C THR A 131 -7.09 9.46 2.84
N PRO A 132 -8.06 9.00 3.65
CA PRO A 132 -9.03 8.01 3.21
C PRO A 132 -9.88 8.53 2.04
N LEU A 133 -10.23 7.65 1.10
CA LEU A 133 -11.24 7.94 0.08
C LEU A 133 -12.62 7.90 0.74
N ARG A 134 -13.47 8.90 0.47
CA ARG A 134 -14.86 8.93 0.92
C ARG A 134 -15.74 8.54 -0.25
N PHE A 135 -16.61 7.56 -0.05
CA PHE A 135 -17.59 7.04 -0.98
C PHE A 135 -18.73 6.42 -0.16
#